data_AF-A0A8H5SP52-F1
#
_entry.id   AF-A0A8H5SP52-F1
#
_cell.length_a   1.000
_cell.length_b   1.000
_cell.length_c   1.000
_cell.angle_alpha   90.00
_cell.angle_beta   90.00
_cell.angle_gamma   90.00
#
_symmetry.space_group_name_H-M   'P 1'
#
loop_
_entity.id
_entity.type
_entity.pdbx_description
1 polymer ?
#
loop_
_entity_poly.entity_id
_entity_poly.type
_entity_poly.pdbx_seq_one_letter_code
_entity_poly.pdbx_strand_id
1 'polypeptide(L)'
;MARPTIRNRPRHKVQCVPIKQTKDKLTEEEAKLRANPGDGTDGNPVNNTVGFFWFFKSTRPYMQARHDYITAILNVRTGEAVEIALREALEMLRFCRGDNLGVRSQIPALYLRLEREQEAYDFIKWYAVKGGSNYDWRDMSLPLLDLQGEDAFEAVIEKPLYYDVSFKMALTLIKIRLLKDLESLQGFLQKKPNATGEERYDYLQEEAMSDIIQQRADIVAKDDYKDSIAELERQVLQLYKMVKEDNKHTWPGIENPTLYA
;
A
#
# COMPACT_ATOMS: atom_id res chain seq x y z
N MET A 1 -3.33 15.53 22.30
CA MET A 1 -1.86 15.50 22.08
C MET A 1 -1.14 15.62 23.42
N ALA A 2 -0.54 14.54 23.91
CA ALA A 2 0.31 14.60 25.10
C ALA A 2 1.65 15.28 24.75
N ARG A 3 2.05 16.32 25.50
CA ARG A 3 3.33 17.00 25.30
C ARG A 3 4.50 16.03 25.58
N PRO A 4 5.59 16.05 24.79
CA PRO A 4 6.73 15.18 25.03
C PRO A 4 7.38 15.51 26.39
N THR A 5 7.50 14.53 27.28
CA THR A 5 8.23 14.69 28.53
C THR A 5 9.75 14.69 28.30
N ILE A 6 10.51 15.35 29.17
CA ILE A 6 11.97 15.54 29.10
C ILE A 6 12.74 14.22 28.90
N ARG A 7 12.18 13.09 29.34
CA ARG A 7 12.77 11.74 29.26
C ARG A 7 12.78 11.15 27.83
N ASN A 8 11.89 11.60 26.93
CA ASN A 8 11.79 11.11 25.55
C ASN A 8 12.61 11.92 24.52
N ARG A 9 13.21 13.03 24.95
CA ARG A 9 13.94 13.97 24.09
C ARG A 9 15.11 13.36 23.30
N PRO A 10 15.93 12.44 23.86
CA PRO A 10 17.06 11.86 23.12
C PRO A 10 16.61 10.91 22.00
N ARG A 11 15.65 10.01 22.27
CA ARG A 11 15.10 9.08 21.26
C ARG A 11 14.37 9.81 20.13
N HIS A 12 13.58 10.82 20.48
CA HIS A 12 12.92 11.68 19.50
C HIS A 12 13.92 12.45 18.62
N LYS A 13 15.02 12.95 19.19
CA LYS A 13 16.06 13.70 18.44
C LYS A 13 16.72 12.86 17.34
N VAL A 14 16.98 11.57 17.60
CA VAL A 14 17.62 10.67 16.62
C VAL A 14 16.75 10.43 15.39
N GLN A 15 15.43 10.35 15.55
CA GLN A 15 14.50 10.16 14.42
C GLN A 15 14.12 11.47 13.73
N CYS A 16 13.98 12.57 14.48
CA CYS A 16 13.55 13.84 13.91
C CYS A 16 14.63 14.58 13.13
N VAL A 17 15.92 14.40 13.45
CA VAL A 17 17.00 15.07 12.72
C VAL A 17 17.06 14.60 11.26
N PRO A 18 17.08 13.30 10.94
CA PRO A 18 17.02 12.82 9.55
C PRO A 18 15.77 13.29 8.80
N ILE A 19 14.60 13.28 9.45
CA ILE A 19 13.34 13.76 8.84
C ILE A 19 13.44 15.24 8.51
N LYS A 20 13.96 16.06 9.43
CA LYS A 20 14.15 17.49 9.17
C LYS A 20 15.13 17.71 8.02
N GLN A 21 16.28 17.05 8.05
CA GLN A 21 17.31 17.20 7.02
C GLN A 21 16.81 16.81 5.63
N THR A 22 16.11 15.69 5.51
CA THR A 22 15.53 15.24 4.24
C THR A 22 14.39 16.14 3.76
N LYS A 23 13.57 16.67 4.67
CA LYS A 23 12.54 17.68 4.34
C LYS A 23 13.14 19.01 3.88
N ASP A 24 14.17 19.49 4.56
CA ASP A 24 14.88 20.71 4.20
C ASP A 24 15.53 20.56 2.81
N LYS A 25 16.17 19.41 2.56
CA LYS A 25 16.73 19.06 1.24
C LYS A 25 15.64 18.98 0.15
N LEU A 26 14.50 18.35 0.42
CA LEU A 26 13.37 18.32 -0.53
C LEU A 26 12.91 19.73 -0.89
N THR A 27 12.78 20.61 0.11
CA THR A 27 12.39 22.01 -0.09
C THR A 27 13.44 22.77 -0.91
N GLU A 28 14.72 22.52 -0.65
CA GLU A 28 15.84 23.11 -1.40
C GLU A 28 15.85 22.65 -2.87
N GLU A 29 15.71 21.35 -3.13
CA GLU A 29 15.65 20.83 -4.50
C GLU A 29 14.41 21.31 -5.25
N GLU A 30 13.28 21.51 -4.57
CA GLU A 30 12.11 22.15 -5.17
C GLU A 30 12.38 23.60 -5.58
N ALA A 31 13.03 24.37 -4.70
CA ALA A 31 13.39 25.75 -4.99
C ALA A 31 14.38 25.84 -6.16
N LYS A 32 15.38 24.95 -6.20
CA LYS A 32 16.33 24.84 -7.33
C LYS A 32 15.60 24.52 -8.63
N LEU A 33 14.69 23.54 -8.60
CA LEU A 33 13.91 23.15 -9.77
C LEU A 33 13.01 24.28 -10.26
N ARG A 34 12.39 25.06 -9.37
CA ARG A 34 11.59 26.23 -9.76
C ARG A 34 12.43 27.37 -10.34
N ALA A 35 13.61 27.60 -9.79
CA ALA A 35 14.52 28.65 -10.26
C ALA A 35 15.18 28.28 -11.60
N ASN A 36 15.52 27.00 -11.79
CA ASN A 36 16.20 26.47 -12.97
C ASN A 36 15.52 25.17 -13.43
N PRO A 37 14.37 25.26 -14.11
CA PRO A 37 13.54 24.10 -14.44
C PRO A 37 14.18 23.16 -15.47
N GLY A 38 15.19 23.64 -16.21
CA GLY A 38 15.90 22.89 -17.23
C GLY A 38 15.15 22.86 -18.56
N ASP A 39 15.88 22.54 -19.62
CA ASP A 39 15.35 22.59 -20.99
C ASP A 39 14.20 21.59 -21.20
N GLY A 40 13.20 22.00 -21.98
CA GLY A 40 12.06 21.15 -22.35
C GLY A 40 10.98 20.97 -21.28
N THR A 41 11.03 21.73 -20.18
CA THR A 41 10.03 21.70 -19.10
C THR A 41 9.00 22.84 -19.16
N ASP A 42 9.09 23.68 -20.20
CA ASP A 42 8.25 24.86 -20.43
C ASP A 42 8.16 25.81 -19.22
N GLY A 43 9.24 25.89 -18.44
CA GLY A 43 9.35 26.80 -17.29
C GLY A 43 8.60 26.37 -16.03
N ASN A 44 7.73 25.36 -16.08
CA ASN A 44 7.00 24.84 -14.91
C ASN A 44 6.95 23.31 -14.90
N PRO A 45 8.03 22.63 -14.48
CA PRO A 45 8.11 21.18 -14.50
C PRO A 45 7.05 20.53 -13.59
N VAL A 46 6.68 21.20 -12.49
CA VAL A 46 5.71 20.65 -11.52
C VAL A 46 4.33 20.40 -12.12
N ASN A 47 3.93 21.23 -13.08
CA ASN A 47 2.64 21.11 -13.75
C ASN A 47 2.76 20.55 -15.17
N ASN A 48 3.80 20.95 -15.91
CA ASN A 48 3.89 20.68 -17.35
C ASN A 48 4.60 19.35 -17.67
N THR A 49 5.28 18.74 -16.69
CA THR A 49 6.02 17.49 -16.90
C THR A 49 5.49 16.31 -16.10
N VAL A 50 4.30 16.45 -15.49
CA VAL A 50 3.63 15.38 -14.73
C VAL A 50 3.56 14.10 -15.56
N GLY A 51 3.86 12.96 -14.93
CA GLY A 51 4.01 11.65 -15.56
C GLY A 51 5.38 11.38 -16.20
N PHE A 52 6.12 12.43 -16.55
CA PHE A 52 7.39 12.36 -17.27
C PHE A 52 8.59 12.83 -16.46
N PHE A 53 8.47 13.05 -15.15
CA PHE A 53 9.53 13.69 -14.37
C PHE A 53 10.88 13.02 -14.61
N TRP A 54 10.96 11.69 -14.54
CA TRP A 54 12.24 10.98 -14.68
C TRP A 54 12.96 11.20 -16.02
N PHE A 55 12.22 11.55 -17.09
CA PHE A 55 12.79 11.85 -18.39
C PHE A 55 13.73 13.06 -18.32
N PHE A 56 13.31 14.11 -17.61
CA PHE A 56 14.05 15.36 -17.47
C PHE A 56 15.15 15.22 -16.41
N LYS A 57 16.39 15.55 -16.76
CA LYS A 57 17.51 15.42 -15.81
C LYS A 57 17.38 16.38 -14.61
N SER A 58 16.81 17.56 -14.83
CA SER A 58 16.66 18.62 -13.82
C SER A 58 15.71 18.24 -12.67
N THR A 59 14.73 17.37 -12.90
CA THR A 59 13.73 16.95 -11.90
C THR A 59 14.21 15.78 -11.03
N ARG A 60 15.24 15.03 -11.45
CA ARG A 60 15.70 13.81 -10.76
C ARG A 60 16.21 14.08 -9.34
N PRO A 61 16.99 15.15 -9.06
CA PRO A 61 17.38 15.48 -7.69
C PRO A 61 16.17 15.70 -6.76
N TYR A 62 15.12 16.35 -7.26
CA TYR A 62 13.87 16.55 -6.52
C TYR A 62 13.15 15.22 -6.23
N MET A 63 13.03 14.35 -7.23
CA MET A 63 12.44 13.01 -7.05
C MET A 63 13.23 12.16 -6.05
N GLN A 64 14.57 12.21 -6.10
CA GLN A 64 15.42 11.51 -5.14
C GLN A 64 15.27 12.09 -3.73
N ALA A 65 15.23 13.41 -3.57
CA ALA A 65 15.03 14.03 -2.26
C ALA A 65 13.67 13.66 -1.65
N ARG A 66 12.63 13.53 -2.48
CA ARG A 66 11.29 13.07 -2.04
C ARG A 66 11.33 11.61 -1.60
N HIS A 67 12.01 10.74 -2.34
CA HIS A 67 12.24 9.35 -1.95
C HIS A 67 12.99 9.23 -0.61
N ASP A 68 14.10 9.97 -0.46
CA ASP A 68 14.89 10.01 0.77
C ASP A 68 14.03 10.46 1.97
N TYR A 69 13.13 11.43 1.75
CA TYR A 69 12.19 11.90 2.76
C TYR A 69 11.19 10.82 3.19
N ILE A 70 10.63 10.06 2.24
CA ILE A 70 9.76 8.91 2.54
C ILE A 70 10.51 7.90 3.42
N THR A 71 11.73 7.51 3.03
CA THR A 71 12.56 6.57 3.80
C THR A 71 12.83 7.09 5.22
N ALA A 72 13.15 8.38 5.36
CA ALA A 72 13.41 8.99 6.67
C ALA A 72 12.16 9.00 7.56
N ILE A 73 10.99 9.33 7.01
CA ILE A 73 9.72 9.36 7.74
C ILE A 73 9.34 7.96 8.23
N LEU A 74 9.50 6.93 7.40
CA LEU A 74 9.10 5.56 7.74
C LEU A 74 9.91 4.94 8.89
N ASN A 75 11.01 5.56 9.30
CA ASN A 75 11.72 5.22 10.54
C ASN A 75 10.95 5.62 11.80
N VAL A 76 9.94 6.49 11.68
CA VAL A 76 8.98 6.80 12.74
C VAL A 76 7.76 5.89 12.55
N ARG A 77 7.52 5.03 13.54
CA ARG A 77 6.49 3.99 13.49
C ARG A 77 5.14 4.49 14.03
N THR A 78 4.60 5.55 13.43
CA THR A 78 3.25 6.07 13.76
C THR A 78 2.37 6.14 12.52
N GLY A 79 1.04 6.16 12.70
CA GLY A 79 0.09 6.28 11.59
C GLY A 79 0.27 7.57 10.79
N GLU A 80 0.57 8.70 11.45
CA GLU A 80 0.80 9.97 10.76
C GLU A 80 2.03 9.93 9.86
N ALA A 81 3.09 9.24 10.28
CA ALA A 81 4.26 9.03 9.45
C ALA A 81 3.92 8.19 8.21
N VAL A 82 3.09 7.15 8.36
CA VAL A 82 2.62 6.32 7.25
C VAL A 82 1.75 7.13 6.28
N GLU A 83 0.82 7.94 6.78
CA GLU A 83 -0.01 8.82 5.94
C GLU A 83 0.82 9.80 5.11
N ILE A 84 1.83 10.42 5.72
CA ILE A 84 2.73 11.33 4.98
C ILE A 84 3.49 10.53 3.92
N ALA A 85 4.08 9.38 4.27
CA ALA A 85 4.83 8.55 3.33
C ALA A 85 3.96 8.05 2.17
N LEU A 86 2.73 7.63 2.43
CA LEU A 86 1.77 7.18 1.41
C LEU A 86 1.44 8.31 0.44
N ARG A 87 1.09 9.50 0.95
CA ARG A 87 0.84 10.68 0.11
C ARG A 87 2.03 11.02 -0.77
N GLU A 88 3.23 11.06 -0.21
CA GLU A 88 4.45 11.36 -0.97
C GLU A 88 4.74 10.29 -2.04
N ALA A 89 4.51 9.00 -1.74
CA ALA A 89 4.70 7.91 -2.69
C ALA A 89 3.69 7.97 -3.85
N LEU A 90 2.41 8.25 -3.58
CA LEU A 90 1.37 8.42 -4.61
C LEU A 90 1.66 9.64 -5.50
N GLU A 91 2.12 10.74 -4.92
CA GLU A 91 2.56 11.92 -5.69
C GLU A 91 3.77 11.60 -6.57
N MET A 92 4.73 10.80 -6.09
CA MET A 92 5.84 10.33 -6.91
C MET A 92 5.38 9.49 -8.11
N LEU A 93 4.38 8.62 -7.94
CA LEU A 93 3.78 7.88 -9.05
C LEU A 93 3.05 8.80 -10.03
N ARG A 94 2.36 9.84 -9.53
CA ARG A 94 1.74 10.87 -10.37
C ARG A 94 2.79 11.59 -11.23
N PHE A 95 3.91 11.97 -10.62
CA PHE A 95 5.01 12.65 -11.33
C PHE A 95 5.76 11.73 -12.28
N CYS A 96 5.84 10.44 -11.99
CA CYS A 96 6.57 9.46 -12.78
C CYS A 96 5.78 8.14 -12.83
N ARG A 97 4.86 8.02 -13.80
CA ARG A 97 3.99 6.83 -13.93
C ARG A 97 4.79 5.53 -14.11
N GLY A 98 5.93 5.61 -14.78
CA GLY A 98 6.86 4.49 -14.97
C GLY A 98 7.61 4.04 -13.72
N ASP A 99 7.46 4.75 -12.60
CA ASP A 99 8.01 4.43 -11.28
C ASP A 99 9.51 4.06 -11.28
N ASN A 100 10.35 4.94 -11.81
CA ASN A 100 11.78 4.68 -11.94
C ASN A 100 12.55 4.56 -10.61
N LEU A 101 11.95 4.98 -9.49
CA LEU A 101 12.51 4.83 -8.14
C LEU A 101 11.87 3.66 -7.37
N GLY A 102 10.94 2.92 -7.97
CA GLY A 102 10.36 1.71 -7.38
C GLY A 102 9.47 1.96 -6.16
N VAL A 103 8.84 3.14 -6.05
CA VAL A 103 8.00 3.49 -4.89
C VAL A 103 6.70 2.70 -4.84
N ARG A 104 6.23 2.09 -5.93
CA ARG A 104 4.97 1.32 -5.91
C ARG A 104 5.04 0.08 -5.03
N SER A 105 6.21 -0.53 -4.86
CA SER A 105 6.38 -1.78 -4.10
C SER A 105 6.09 -1.63 -2.60
N GLN A 106 6.18 -0.41 -2.06
CA GLN A 106 5.85 -0.11 -0.66
C GLN A 106 4.39 0.34 -0.45
N ILE A 107 3.70 0.85 -1.48
CA ILE A 107 2.38 1.47 -1.34
C ILE A 107 1.32 0.53 -0.75
N PRO A 108 1.19 -0.74 -1.22
CA PRO A 108 0.24 -1.66 -0.61
C PRO A 108 0.47 -1.84 0.89
N ALA A 109 1.71 -2.00 1.33
CA ALA A 109 2.04 -2.13 2.74
C ALA A 109 1.74 -0.86 3.55
N LEU A 110 1.83 0.33 2.94
CA LEU A 110 1.46 1.59 3.58
C LEU A 110 -0.06 1.68 3.79
N TYR A 111 -0.87 1.31 2.79
CA TYR A 111 -2.32 1.20 2.95
C TYR A 111 -2.71 0.22 4.07
N LEU A 112 -2.12 -0.98 4.09
CA LEU A 112 -2.40 -1.98 5.13
C LEU A 112 -2.05 -1.49 6.54
N ARG A 113 -0.98 -0.70 6.70
CA ARG A 113 -0.62 -0.09 7.99
C ARG A 113 -1.57 1.01 8.46
N LEU A 114 -2.48 1.44 7.59
CA LEU A 114 -3.51 2.44 7.85
C LEU A 114 -4.91 1.83 7.91
N GLU A 115 -5.05 0.50 7.90
CA GLU A 115 -6.35 -0.19 7.89
C GLU A 115 -7.21 0.22 6.68
N ARG A 116 -6.55 0.34 5.52
CA ARG A 116 -7.15 0.69 4.21
C ARG A 116 -6.99 -0.48 3.24
N GLU A 117 -7.47 -1.66 3.62
CA GLU A 117 -7.28 -2.90 2.87
C GLU A 117 -7.95 -2.86 1.49
N GLN A 118 -9.12 -2.22 1.35
CA GLN A 118 -9.79 -2.10 0.06
C GLN A 118 -8.93 -1.31 -0.94
N GLU A 119 -8.36 -0.18 -0.53
CA GLU A 119 -7.49 0.63 -1.40
C GLU A 119 -6.16 -0.08 -1.72
N ALA A 120 -5.63 -0.84 -0.75
CA ALA A 120 -4.47 -1.70 -1.00
C ALA A 120 -4.79 -2.73 -2.10
N TYR A 121 -5.95 -3.39 -2.00
CA TYR A 121 -6.40 -4.38 -2.97
C TYR A 121 -6.64 -3.77 -4.36
N ASP A 122 -7.34 -2.64 -4.45
CA ASP A 122 -7.63 -1.96 -5.72
C ASP A 122 -6.33 -1.54 -6.44
N PHE A 123 -5.37 -1.01 -5.68
CA PHE A 123 -4.04 -0.64 -6.19
C PHE A 123 -3.29 -1.86 -6.75
N ILE A 124 -3.26 -2.94 -5.97
CA ILE A 124 -2.66 -4.22 -6.35
C ILE A 124 -3.29 -4.75 -7.65
N LYS A 125 -4.63 -4.78 -7.70
CA LYS A 125 -5.39 -5.27 -8.85
C LYS A 125 -5.13 -4.42 -10.10
N TRP A 126 -5.07 -3.10 -9.95
CA TRP A 126 -4.80 -2.20 -11.08
C TRP A 126 -3.48 -2.56 -11.78
N TYR A 127 -2.40 -2.79 -11.03
CA TYR A 127 -1.13 -3.23 -11.61
C TYR A 127 -1.18 -4.66 -12.16
N ALA A 128 -1.95 -5.55 -11.53
CA ALA A 128 -2.09 -6.92 -11.99
C ALA A 128 -2.80 -7.03 -13.36
N VAL A 129 -3.79 -6.16 -13.63
CA VAL A 129 -4.68 -6.29 -14.81
C VAL A 129 -4.58 -5.16 -15.83
N LYS A 130 -4.26 -3.93 -15.41
CA LYS A 130 -4.13 -2.75 -16.30
C LYS A 130 -2.68 -2.33 -16.50
N GLY A 131 -1.87 -2.29 -15.44
CA GLY A 131 -0.48 -1.79 -15.44
C GLY A 131 0.57 -2.71 -16.08
N GLY A 132 0.22 -3.44 -17.13
CA GLY A 132 1.09 -4.40 -17.80
C GLY A 132 1.93 -3.83 -18.96
N SER A 133 2.53 -4.73 -19.75
CA SER A 133 3.39 -4.39 -20.89
C SER A 133 2.70 -3.58 -22.00
N ASN A 134 1.38 -3.65 -22.07
CA ASN A 134 0.58 -2.96 -23.08
C ASN A 134 0.08 -1.59 -22.61
N TYR A 135 0.32 -1.23 -21.34
CA TYR A 135 0.00 0.10 -20.83
C TYR A 135 1.06 1.10 -21.28
N ASP A 136 0.65 2.14 -22.01
CA ASP A 136 1.57 3.22 -22.37
C ASP A 136 1.76 4.17 -21.18
N TRP A 137 2.84 3.95 -20.43
CA TRP A 137 3.23 4.80 -19.29
C TRP A 137 3.46 6.27 -19.66
N ARG A 138 3.60 6.58 -20.95
CA ARG A 138 3.77 7.93 -21.49
C ARG A 138 2.44 8.56 -21.93
N ASP A 139 1.38 7.79 -22.09
CA ASP A 139 0.09 8.37 -22.44
C ASP A 139 -0.63 8.88 -21.19
N MET A 140 -0.66 10.21 -21.04
CA MET A 140 -1.29 10.86 -19.90
C MET A 140 -2.82 10.87 -19.96
N SER A 141 -3.40 10.56 -21.14
CA SER A 141 -4.85 10.42 -21.30
C SER A 141 -5.38 9.10 -20.76
N LEU A 142 -4.51 8.08 -20.63
CA LEU A 142 -4.89 6.81 -20.04
C LEU A 142 -5.16 6.96 -18.53
N PRO A 143 -6.18 6.27 -18.01
CA PRO A 143 -6.52 6.30 -16.60
C PRO A 143 -5.45 5.58 -15.79
N LEU A 144 -5.08 6.17 -14.65
CA LEU A 144 -4.07 5.65 -13.73
C LEU A 144 -4.70 5.44 -12.36
N LEU A 145 -4.56 4.24 -11.80
CA LEU A 145 -5.09 3.87 -10.47
C LEU A 145 -6.59 4.19 -10.34
N ASP A 146 -7.37 3.84 -11.37
CA ASP A 146 -8.79 4.15 -11.52
C ASP A 146 -9.74 3.01 -11.11
N LEU A 147 -9.23 2.00 -10.41
CA LEU A 147 -10.06 0.95 -9.82
C LEU A 147 -10.51 1.37 -8.42
N GLN A 148 -11.74 1.05 -8.05
CA GLN A 148 -12.31 1.36 -6.75
C GLN A 148 -13.36 0.32 -6.35
N GLY A 149 -13.25 -0.22 -5.13
CA GLY A 149 -14.24 -1.14 -4.57
C GLY A 149 -14.28 -2.48 -5.29
N GLU A 150 -13.12 -2.95 -5.78
CA GLU A 150 -13.02 -4.21 -6.51
C GLU A 150 -13.23 -5.41 -5.57
N ASP A 151 -13.70 -6.53 -6.12
CA ASP A 151 -14.01 -7.72 -5.33
C ASP A 151 -12.76 -8.43 -4.81
N ALA A 152 -12.38 -8.13 -3.57
CA ALA A 152 -11.25 -8.76 -2.90
C ALA A 152 -11.42 -10.26 -2.58
N PHE A 153 -12.59 -10.87 -2.86
CA PHE A 153 -12.81 -12.32 -2.73
C PHE A 153 -12.54 -13.09 -4.03
N GLU A 154 -12.34 -12.39 -5.15
CA GLU A 154 -12.08 -13.04 -6.43
C GLU A 154 -10.82 -13.91 -6.40
N ALA A 155 -10.75 -14.86 -7.33
CA ALA A 155 -9.64 -15.80 -7.45
C ALA A 155 -8.29 -15.08 -7.67
N VAL A 156 -7.22 -15.67 -7.14
CA VAL A 156 -5.86 -15.15 -7.32
C VAL A 156 -5.42 -15.37 -8.76
N ILE A 157 -5.00 -14.28 -9.42
CA ILE A 157 -4.42 -14.33 -10.76
C ILE A 157 -3.05 -15.00 -10.68
N GLU A 158 -2.86 -16.13 -11.37
CA GLU A 158 -1.61 -16.90 -11.32
C GLU A 158 -0.42 -16.19 -11.99
N LYS A 159 -0.69 -15.47 -13.09
CA LYS A 159 0.34 -14.80 -13.90
C LYS A 159 -0.01 -13.31 -14.09
N PRO A 160 0.02 -12.53 -13.00
CA PRO A 160 -0.29 -11.10 -13.06
C PRO A 160 0.76 -10.37 -13.91
N LEU A 161 0.33 -9.32 -14.61
CA LEU A 161 1.17 -8.62 -15.59
C LEU A 161 2.35 -7.88 -14.94
N TYR A 162 2.15 -7.33 -13.74
CA TYR A 162 3.17 -6.57 -13.02
C TYR A 162 3.05 -6.79 -11.52
N TYR A 163 3.86 -7.71 -10.98
CA TYR A 163 3.72 -8.17 -9.60
C TYR A 163 5.08 -8.58 -9.05
N ASP A 164 5.68 -7.70 -8.26
CA ASP A 164 6.82 -8.10 -7.45
C ASP A 164 6.37 -8.84 -6.18
N VAL A 165 7.35 -9.37 -5.45
CA VAL A 165 7.09 -10.13 -4.22
C VAL A 165 6.36 -9.29 -3.16
N SER A 166 6.54 -7.97 -3.11
CA SER A 166 5.89 -7.08 -2.14
C SER A 166 4.39 -6.98 -2.39
N PHE A 167 3.95 -6.97 -3.65
CA PHE A 167 2.53 -7.01 -4.01
C PHE A 167 1.89 -8.35 -3.59
N LYS A 168 2.56 -9.47 -3.89
CA LYS A 168 2.10 -10.81 -3.49
C LYS A 168 2.00 -10.94 -1.96
N MET A 169 2.98 -10.39 -1.24
CA MET A 169 2.98 -10.34 0.21
C MET A 169 1.79 -9.55 0.75
N ALA A 170 1.55 -8.34 0.23
CA ALA A 170 0.42 -7.53 0.64
C ALA A 170 -0.92 -8.21 0.33
N LEU A 171 -1.09 -8.81 -0.86
CA LEU A 171 -2.29 -9.58 -1.20
C LEU A 171 -2.46 -10.79 -0.28
N THR A 172 -1.37 -11.48 0.10
CA THR A 172 -1.42 -12.59 1.06
C THR A 172 -1.98 -12.13 2.40
N LEU A 173 -1.52 -10.98 2.91
CA LEU A 173 -2.01 -10.40 4.16
C LEU A 173 -3.50 -10.03 4.08
N ILE A 174 -3.94 -9.43 2.97
CA ILE A 174 -5.37 -9.12 2.74
C ILE A 174 -6.20 -10.41 2.78
N LYS A 175 -5.80 -11.46 2.04
CA LYS A 175 -6.53 -12.72 2.00
C LYS A 175 -6.54 -13.43 3.37
N ILE A 176 -5.45 -13.39 4.13
CA ILE A 176 -5.40 -13.89 5.51
C ILE A 176 -6.35 -13.10 6.41
N ARG A 177 -6.39 -11.76 6.28
CA ARG A 177 -7.29 -10.92 7.06
C ARG A 177 -8.75 -11.25 6.78
N LEU A 178 -9.15 -11.33 5.51
CA LEU A 178 -10.49 -11.75 5.11
C LEU A 178 -10.84 -13.15 5.62
N LEU A 179 -9.90 -14.09 5.57
CA LEU A 179 -10.09 -15.43 6.12
C LEU A 179 -10.40 -15.38 7.62
N LYS A 180 -9.63 -14.60 8.39
CA LYS A 180 -9.84 -14.44 9.83
C LYS A 180 -11.14 -13.72 10.17
N ASP A 181 -11.53 -12.73 9.38
CA ASP A 181 -12.80 -12.05 9.57
C ASP A 181 -13.99 -13.02 9.33
N LEU A 182 -13.93 -13.85 8.27
CA LEU A 182 -14.96 -14.85 8.01
C LEU A 182 -14.98 -16.00 9.03
N GLU A 183 -13.82 -16.49 9.49
CA GLU A 183 -13.75 -17.46 10.58
C GLU A 183 -14.39 -16.91 11.87
N SER A 184 -14.14 -15.63 12.18
CA SER A 184 -14.72 -14.93 13.33
C SER A 184 -16.24 -14.84 13.22
N LEU A 185 -16.75 -14.39 12.07
CA LEU A 185 -18.17 -14.35 11.74
C LEU A 185 -18.84 -15.73 11.83
N GLN A 186 -18.18 -16.77 11.31
CA GLN A 186 -18.67 -18.15 11.41
C GLN A 186 -18.79 -18.59 12.88
N GLY A 187 -17.78 -18.29 13.71
CA GLY A 187 -17.79 -18.58 15.14
C GLY A 187 -18.89 -17.82 15.89
N PHE A 188 -19.15 -16.57 15.49
CA PHE A 188 -20.27 -15.79 16.02
C PHE A 188 -21.62 -16.43 15.70
N LEU A 189 -21.86 -16.83 14.43
CA LEU A 189 -23.10 -17.51 14.04
C LEU A 189 -23.28 -18.86 14.73
N GLN A 190 -22.21 -19.61 15.01
CA GLN A 190 -22.31 -20.85 15.78
C GLN A 190 -22.81 -20.61 17.21
N LYS A 191 -22.41 -19.48 17.83
CA LYS A 191 -22.87 -19.09 19.18
C LYS A 191 -24.26 -18.47 19.16
N LYS A 192 -24.61 -17.78 18.07
CA LYS A 192 -25.88 -17.08 17.88
C LYS A 192 -26.48 -17.39 16.49
N PRO A 193 -27.07 -18.58 16.29
CA PRO A 193 -27.52 -19.03 14.96
C PRO A 193 -28.59 -18.16 14.29
N ASN A 194 -29.40 -17.49 15.11
CA ASN A 194 -30.49 -16.61 14.63
C ASN A 194 -30.08 -15.13 14.65
N ALA A 195 -28.78 -14.82 14.63
CA ALA A 195 -28.31 -13.44 14.61
C ALA A 195 -28.84 -12.71 13.37
N THR A 196 -29.46 -11.56 13.61
CA THR A 196 -29.92 -10.65 12.56
C THR A 196 -28.74 -10.01 11.83
N GLY A 197 -28.99 -9.39 10.67
CA GLY A 197 -27.96 -8.65 9.95
C GLY A 197 -27.35 -7.50 10.77
N GLU A 198 -28.17 -6.79 11.54
CA GLU A 198 -27.73 -5.71 12.43
C GLU A 198 -26.76 -6.22 13.50
N GLU A 199 -27.11 -7.33 14.16
CA GLU A 199 -26.25 -7.93 15.20
C GLU A 199 -24.91 -8.44 14.62
N ARG A 200 -24.88 -8.86 13.35
CA ARG A 200 -23.63 -9.20 12.66
C ARG A 200 -22.80 -7.93 12.41
N TYR A 201 -23.42 -6.85 11.96
CA TYR A 201 -22.74 -5.58 11.74
C TYR A 201 -22.18 -4.96 13.03
N ASP A 202 -22.91 -5.04 14.14
CA ASP A 202 -22.41 -4.61 15.45
C ASP A 202 -21.15 -5.41 15.82
N TYR A 203 -21.19 -6.73 15.63
CA TYR A 203 -20.03 -7.60 15.87
C TYR A 203 -18.82 -7.25 14.99
N LEU A 204 -19.03 -6.92 13.71
CA LEU A 204 -17.98 -6.47 12.79
C LEU A 204 -17.23 -5.24 13.33
N GLN A 205 -17.99 -4.27 13.84
CA GLN A 205 -17.45 -3.03 14.39
C GLN A 205 -16.72 -3.28 15.71
N GLU A 206 -17.27 -4.13 16.59
CA GLU A 206 -16.67 -4.49 17.86
C GLU A 206 -15.32 -5.23 17.69
N GLU A 207 -15.22 -6.14 16.72
CA GLU A 207 -14.01 -6.91 16.42
C GLU A 207 -13.02 -6.17 15.50
N ALA A 208 -13.34 -4.93 15.12
CA ALA A 208 -12.54 -4.11 14.20
C ALA A 208 -12.14 -4.88 12.93
N MET A 209 -13.09 -5.57 12.29
CA MET A 209 -12.84 -6.34 11.05
C MET A 209 -12.41 -5.43 9.90
N SER A 210 -11.83 -5.99 8.84
CA SER A 210 -11.33 -5.22 7.68
C SER A 210 -12.38 -4.30 7.05
N ASP A 211 -11.93 -3.17 6.50
CA ASP A 211 -12.79 -2.20 5.80
C ASP A 211 -13.52 -2.83 4.60
N ILE A 212 -12.92 -3.84 3.96
CA ILE A 212 -13.52 -4.65 2.90
C ILE A 212 -14.81 -5.33 3.39
N ILE A 213 -14.74 -6.08 4.50
CA ILE A 213 -15.91 -6.82 5.02
C ILE A 213 -17.02 -5.85 5.43
N GLN A 214 -16.67 -4.71 6.03
CA GLN A 214 -17.64 -3.68 6.44
C GLN A 214 -18.44 -3.14 5.25
N GLN A 215 -17.84 -3.08 4.06
CA GLN A 215 -18.47 -2.60 2.83
C GLN A 215 -19.27 -3.69 2.08
N ARG A 216 -19.23 -4.95 2.53
CA ARG A 216 -19.79 -6.11 1.82
C ARG A 216 -21.02 -6.70 2.50
N ALA A 217 -22.13 -5.94 2.44
CA ALA A 217 -23.42 -6.36 2.99
C ALA A 217 -23.90 -7.71 2.44
N ASP A 218 -23.62 -8.00 1.17
CA ASP A 218 -23.90 -9.27 0.52
C ASP A 218 -23.16 -10.46 1.15
N ILE A 219 -21.96 -10.23 1.67
CA ILE A 219 -21.17 -11.24 2.39
C ILE A 219 -21.68 -11.37 3.83
N VAL A 220 -21.82 -10.25 4.56
CA VAL A 220 -22.24 -10.23 5.98
C VAL A 220 -23.65 -10.82 6.19
N ALA A 221 -24.52 -10.70 5.18
CA ALA A 221 -25.86 -11.26 5.22
C ALA A 221 -25.91 -12.80 5.09
N LYS A 222 -24.79 -13.48 4.78
CA LYS A 222 -24.77 -14.94 4.64
C LYS A 222 -24.98 -15.65 5.98
N ASP A 223 -25.67 -16.78 5.93
CA ASP A 223 -25.94 -17.64 7.10
C ASP A 223 -24.87 -18.71 7.33
N ASP A 224 -23.98 -18.92 6.35
CA ASP A 224 -22.84 -19.82 6.45
C ASP A 224 -21.67 -19.27 5.62
N TYR A 225 -20.45 -19.38 6.15
CA TYR A 225 -19.24 -18.84 5.54
C TYR A 225 -18.26 -19.92 5.12
N LYS A 226 -18.52 -21.20 5.42
CA LYS A 226 -17.58 -22.32 5.22
C LYS A 226 -17.02 -22.41 3.80
N ASP A 227 -17.84 -22.24 2.77
CA ASP A 227 -17.37 -22.31 1.38
C ASP A 227 -16.43 -21.14 1.04
N SER A 228 -16.73 -19.95 1.55
CA SER A 228 -15.89 -18.75 1.35
C SER A 228 -14.60 -18.86 2.14
N ILE A 229 -14.64 -19.42 3.35
CA ILE A 229 -13.46 -19.75 4.17
C ILE A 229 -12.57 -20.74 3.42
N ALA A 230 -13.12 -21.86 2.96
CA ALA A 230 -12.37 -22.89 2.23
C ALA A 230 -11.72 -22.34 0.94
N GLU A 231 -12.41 -21.44 0.24
CA GLU A 231 -11.83 -20.77 -0.93
C GLU A 231 -10.69 -19.82 -0.56
N LEU A 232 -10.85 -19.00 0.49
CA LEU A 232 -9.77 -18.13 0.97
C LEU A 232 -8.55 -18.92 1.46
N GLU A 233 -8.74 -20.06 2.12
CA GLU A 233 -7.65 -20.96 2.50
C GLU A 233 -6.86 -21.44 1.28
N ARG A 234 -7.56 -21.85 0.20
CA ARG A 234 -6.92 -22.23 -1.08
C ARG A 234 -6.11 -21.07 -1.66
N GLN A 235 -6.70 -19.87 -1.70
CA GLN A 235 -6.06 -18.67 -2.24
C GLN A 235 -4.82 -18.25 -1.41
N VAL A 236 -4.89 -18.30 -0.08
CA VAL A 236 -3.75 -18.02 0.81
C VAL A 236 -2.62 -19.02 0.56
N LEU A 237 -2.92 -20.32 0.44
CA LEU A 237 -1.92 -21.34 0.13
C LEU A 237 -1.31 -21.16 -1.26
N GLN A 238 -2.10 -20.74 -2.24
CA GLN A 238 -1.61 -20.40 -3.58
C GLN A 238 -0.63 -19.22 -3.52
N LEU A 239 -1.00 -18.12 -2.86
CA LEU A 239 -0.14 -16.95 -2.70
C LEU A 239 1.15 -17.27 -1.92
N TYR A 240 1.05 -18.09 -0.88
CA TYR A 240 2.22 -18.58 -0.13
C TYR A 240 3.24 -19.25 -1.05
N LYS A 241 2.78 -20.13 -1.95
CA LYS A 241 3.64 -20.79 -2.95
C LYS A 241 4.23 -19.78 -3.93
N MET A 242 3.42 -18.87 -4.47
CA MET A 242 3.88 -17.84 -5.41
C MET A 242 4.98 -16.94 -4.81
N VAL A 243 4.82 -16.48 -3.57
CA VAL A 243 5.85 -15.70 -2.87
C VAL A 243 7.14 -16.50 -2.69
N LYS A 244 7.02 -17.79 -2.33
CA LYS A 244 8.18 -18.66 -2.14
C LYS A 244 8.93 -18.92 -3.44
N GLU A 245 8.21 -19.06 -4.55
CA GLU A 245 8.77 -19.25 -5.88
C GLU A 245 9.51 -17.99 -6.36
N ASP A 246 8.92 -16.81 -6.16
CA ASP A 246 9.55 -15.53 -6.46
C ASP A 246 10.83 -15.28 -5.64
N ASN A 247 10.76 -15.57 -4.34
CA ASN A 247 11.87 -15.39 -3.43
C ASN A 247 11.78 -16.35 -2.24
N LYS A 248 12.60 -17.41 -2.31
CA LYS A 248 12.71 -18.46 -1.27
C LYS A 248 13.11 -17.95 0.11
N HIS A 249 13.65 -16.74 0.22
CA HIS A 249 14.10 -16.13 1.48
C HIS A 249 12.99 -15.36 2.21
N THR A 250 11.87 -15.08 1.55
CA THR A 250 10.80 -14.23 2.11
C THR A 250 10.21 -14.82 3.39
N TRP A 251 9.68 -16.05 3.34
CA TRP A 251 9.06 -16.68 4.51
C TRP A 251 10.05 -16.96 5.64
N PRO A 252 11.24 -17.55 5.40
CA PRO A 252 12.23 -17.74 6.46
C PRO A 252 12.69 -16.42 7.10
N GLY A 253 12.78 -15.34 6.33
CA GLY A 253 13.12 -14.02 6.83
C GLY A 253 12.02 -13.39 7.68
N ILE A 254 10.74 -13.73 7.45
CA ILE A 254 9.63 -13.29 8.29
C ILE A 254 9.61 -14.07 9.61
N GLU A 255 9.81 -15.38 9.56
CA GLU A 255 9.88 -16.25 10.76
C GLU A 255 11.09 -15.92 11.64
N ASN A 256 12.24 -15.63 11.01
CA ASN A 256 13.44 -15.18 11.67
C ASN A 256 14.03 -13.94 10.97
N PRO A 257 13.67 -12.72 11.43
CA PRO A 257 14.16 -11.47 10.86
C PRO A 257 15.68 -11.27 10.89
N THR A 258 16.41 -12.08 11.66
CA THR A 258 17.89 -12.02 11.74
C THR A 258 18.60 -13.05 10.87
N LEU A 259 17.86 -13.93 10.18
CA LEU A 259 18.41 -15.05 9.42
C LEU A 259 19.37 -14.63 8.28
N TYR A 260 19.13 -13.45 7.71
CA TYR A 260 19.89 -12.91 6.57
C TYR A 260 20.48 -11.52 6.86
N ALA A 261 20.48 -11.10 8.13
CA ALA A 261 20.95 -9.79 8.57
C ALA A 261 22.48 -9.70 8.63
#